data_AF-A0A523UDJ5-F1
#
_entry.id   AF-A0A523UDJ5-F1
#
_cell.length_a   1.000
_cell.length_b   1.000
_cell.length_c   1.000
_cell.angle_alpha   90.00
_cell.angle_beta   90.00
_cell.angle_gamma   90.00
#
_symmetry.space_group_name_H-M   'P 1'
#
loop_
_entity.id
_entity.type
_entity.pdbx_description
1 polymer ?
#
loop_
_entity_poly.entity_id
_entity_poly.type
_entity_poly.pdbx_seq_one_letter_code
_entity_poly.pdbx_strand_id
1 'polypeptide(L)'
;FFCDARFKWFQALERYWEVPVWVMDIPQPKAKESLMEGVFDYSIKFMVEELKEFVAFLERLTRKKMNWDVLSEVVVTQEKVLGTWHEINDLRKAIPCPMHSRDFWTMMVPAFYRAGEKTSLDVYQKVLEEVKERVGNKIGAIGTGTLEEEKYRLAFVELPPWHSMRFFDRLAEKGWNFVIETWNYHPPPPLPELEGISDPLERIARLVYWYYTNPDLNAVTGGRSAGPMVEPYVQYASDYKLDGALIHPLISCRCNAVYPLHVRDVLERDAIVPALVAPGDIVDLSVFDEAQVLSQADAFIESMEHYRKLRKETAKLLRT
;
A
#
# COMPACT_ATOMS: atom_id res chain seq x y z
N PHE A 1 -11.91 3.26 -10.67
CA PHE A 1 -12.26 1.86 -10.96
C PHE A 1 -11.16 0.94 -10.42
N PHE A 2 -11.48 -0.07 -9.60
CA PHE A 2 -10.45 -0.98 -9.02
C PHE A 2 -10.28 -2.27 -9.83
N CYS A 3 -11.38 -2.96 -10.19
CA CYS A 3 -11.35 -4.14 -11.06
C CYS A 3 -12.73 -4.47 -11.65
N ASP A 4 -12.76 -5.20 -12.77
CA ASP A 4 -13.99 -5.61 -13.47
C ASP A 4 -14.92 -6.44 -12.59
N ALA A 5 -14.33 -7.30 -11.75
CA ALA A 5 -15.08 -8.18 -10.86
C ALA A 5 -15.90 -7.39 -9.84
N ARG A 6 -15.35 -6.31 -9.25
CA ARG A 6 -16.10 -5.46 -8.31
C ARG A 6 -17.30 -4.82 -8.99
N PHE A 7 -17.13 -4.33 -10.22
CA PHE A 7 -18.23 -3.71 -10.96
C PHE A 7 -19.37 -4.71 -11.22
N LYS A 8 -19.04 -5.92 -11.71
CA LYS A 8 -20.05 -6.95 -11.98
C LYS A 8 -20.65 -7.57 -10.72
N TRP A 9 -19.88 -7.67 -9.64
CA TRP A 9 -20.37 -8.19 -8.38
C TRP A 9 -21.46 -7.28 -7.78
N PHE A 10 -21.23 -5.98 -7.68
CA PHE A 10 -22.25 -5.06 -7.15
C PHE A 10 -23.49 -4.98 -8.07
N GLN A 11 -23.32 -5.01 -9.41
CA GLN A 11 -24.44 -5.13 -10.34
C GLN A 11 -25.26 -6.42 -10.15
N ALA A 12 -24.60 -7.52 -9.78
CA ALA A 12 -25.30 -8.77 -9.47
C ALA A 12 -26.05 -8.65 -8.13
N LEU A 13 -25.42 -8.07 -7.10
CA LEU A 13 -26.06 -7.87 -5.79
C LEU A 13 -27.33 -7.02 -5.88
N GLU A 14 -27.36 -6.00 -6.74
CA GLU A 14 -28.57 -5.23 -7.04
C GLU A 14 -29.75 -6.15 -7.43
N ARG A 15 -29.48 -7.14 -8.30
CA ARG A 15 -30.51 -8.07 -8.79
C ARG A 15 -30.91 -9.12 -7.76
N TYR A 16 -29.99 -9.57 -6.93
CA TYR A 16 -30.24 -10.62 -5.94
C TYR A 16 -30.88 -10.10 -4.66
N TRP A 17 -30.52 -8.90 -4.23
CA TRP A 17 -30.94 -8.35 -2.93
C TRP A 17 -31.90 -7.17 -3.07
N GLU A 18 -32.20 -6.72 -4.29
CA GLU A 18 -33.11 -5.59 -4.56
C GLU A 18 -32.68 -4.32 -3.80
N VAL A 19 -31.36 -4.12 -3.67
CA VAL A 19 -30.76 -2.96 -3.00
C VAL A 19 -30.23 -1.96 -4.04
N PRO A 20 -30.33 -0.65 -3.78
CA PRO A 20 -29.86 0.34 -4.73
C PRO A 20 -28.32 0.35 -4.76
N VAL A 21 -27.76 0.42 -5.97
CA VAL A 21 -26.31 0.50 -6.20
C VAL A 21 -25.95 1.84 -6.82
N TRP A 22 -25.01 2.55 -6.21
CA TRP A 22 -24.40 3.75 -6.78
C TRP A 22 -23.00 3.41 -7.29
N VAL A 23 -22.73 3.72 -8.56
CA VAL A 23 -21.41 3.62 -9.15
C VAL A 23 -20.84 5.04 -9.18
N MET A 24 -19.72 5.24 -8.51
CA MET A 24 -19.00 6.51 -8.52
C MET A 24 -17.82 6.42 -9.48
N ASP A 25 -17.77 7.31 -10.45
CA ASP A 25 -16.67 7.40 -11.39
C ASP A 25 -15.53 8.25 -10.83
N ILE A 26 -14.30 7.76 -10.99
CA ILE A 26 -13.09 8.43 -10.52
C ILE A 26 -12.15 8.55 -11.72
N PRO A 27 -11.88 9.77 -12.22
CA PRO A 27 -10.89 9.99 -13.25
C PRO A 27 -9.52 9.44 -12.82
N GLN A 28 -8.89 8.66 -13.68
CA GLN A 28 -7.53 8.15 -13.46
C GLN A 28 -6.66 8.48 -14.69
N PRO A 29 -6.35 9.76 -14.91
CA PRO A 29 -5.37 10.14 -15.93
C PRO A 29 -4.04 9.44 -15.64
N LYS A 30 -3.38 8.94 -16.69
CA LYS A 30 -2.04 8.37 -16.55
C LYS A 30 -1.02 9.50 -16.45
N ALA A 31 0.21 9.15 -16.09
CA ALA A 31 1.19 10.13 -15.68
C ALA A 31 1.44 11.30 -16.66
N LYS A 32 1.36 11.06 -17.98
CA LYS A 32 1.52 12.14 -18.98
C LYS A 32 0.30 13.06 -19.02
N GLU A 33 -0.89 12.47 -19.00
CA GLU A 33 -2.17 13.16 -19.00
C GLU A 33 -2.34 13.98 -17.73
N SER A 34 -1.91 13.46 -16.57
CA SER A 34 -1.94 14.16 -15.28
C SER A 34 -1.09 15.45 -15.26
N LEU A 35 -0.09 15.55 -16.15
CA LEU A 35 0.78 16.73 -16.30
C LEU A 35 0.26 17.74 -17.32
N MET A 36 -0.83 17.44 -18.04
CA MET A 36 -1.41 18.36 -19.00
C MET A 36 -2.15 19.50 -18.29
N GLU A 37 -2.03 20.70 -18.84
CA GLU A 37 -2.69 21.90 -18.32
C GLU A 37 -4.21 21.69 -18.21
N GLY A 38 -4.79 22.05 -17.06
CA GLY A 38 -6.23 21.96 -16.80
C GLY A 38 -6.78 20.57 -16.45
N VAL A 39 -6.01 19.48 -16.61
CA VAL A 39 -6.50 18.12 -16.29
C VAL A 39 -6.79 17.95 -14.80
N PHE A 40 -5.94 18.52 -13.94
CA PHE A 40 -6.15 18.52 -12.50
C PHE A 40 -7.46 19.21 -12.12
N ASP A 41 -7.65 20.47 -12.54
CA ASP A 41 -8.85 21.25 -12.19
C ASP A 41 -10.13 20.62 -12.73
N TYR A 42 -10.09 20.09 -13.96
CA TYR A 42 -11.20 19.33 -14.54
C TYR A 42 -11.54 18.10 -13.70
N SER A 43 -10.53 17.32 -13.31
CA SER A 43 -10.73 16.08 -12.56
C SER A 43 -11.28 16.34 -11.16
N ILE A 44 -10.76 17.33 -10.45
CA ILE A 44 -11.27 17.74 -9.14
C ILE A 44 -12.71 18.23 -9.26
N LYS A 45 -13.01 19.08 -10.23
CA LYS A 45 -14.38 19.58 -10.46
C LYS A 45 -15.35 18.42 -10.73
N PHE A 46 -14.99 17.51 -11.62
CA PHE A 46 -15.80 16.33 -11.94
C PHE A 46 -16.07 15.48 -10.69
N MET A 47 -15.04 15.17 -9.91
CA MET A 47 -15.18 14.38 -8.68
C MET A 47 -16.05 15.08 -7.64
N VAL A 48 -15.96 16.40 -7.50
CA VAL A 48 -16.82 17.17 -6.58
C VAL A 48 -18.29 17.14 -7.04
N GLU A 49 -18.55 17.23 -8.35
CA GLU A 49 -19.91 17.11 -8.91
C GLU A 49 -20.48 15.71 -8.67
N GLU A 50 -19.72 14.65 -8.93
CA GLU A 50 -20.10 13.25 -8.63
C GLU A 50 -20.39 13.03 -7.14
N LEU A 51 -19.56 13.58 -6.25
CA LEU A 51 -19.77 13.51 -4.81
C LEU A 51 -21.06 14.23 -4.38
N LYS A 52 -21.39 15.38 -4.99
CA LYS A 52 -22.65 16.10 -4.72
C LYS A 52 -23.86 15.26 -5.14
N GLU A 53 -23.79 14.59 -6.28
CA GLU A 53 -24.85 13.69 -6.73
C GLU A 53 -25.01 12.49 -5.80
N PHE A 54 -23.90 11.91 -5.34
CA PHE A 54 -23.91 10.82 -4.37
C PHE A 54 -24.52 11.25 -3.03
N VAL A 55 -24.20 12.45 -2.53
CA VAL A 55 -24.86 13.02 -1.34
C VAL A 55 -26.35 13.12 -1.56
N ALA A 56 -26.81 13.68 -2.70
CA ALA A 56 -28.23 13.80 -3.00
C ALA A 56 -28.92 12.43 -3.11
N PHE A 57 -28.25 11.41 -3.63
CA PHE A 57 -28.72 10.03 -3.64
C PHE A 57 -28.90 9.47 -2.22
N LEU A 58 -27.90 9.63 -1.35
CA LEU A 58 -27.98 9.19 0.05
C LEU A 58 -29.07 9.93 0.84
N GLU A 59 -29.25 11.23 0.61
CA GLU A 59 -30.33 11.99 1.25
C GLU A 59 -31.72 11.47 0.85
N ARG A 60 -31.91 11.14 -0.44
CA ARG A 60 -33.16 10.53 -0.92
C ARG A 60 -33.39 9.15 -0.33
N LEU A 61 -32.34 8.33 -0.23
CA LEU A 61 -32.40 6.97 0.27
C LEU A 61 -32.69 6.93 1.78
N THR A 62 -31.96 7.74 2.56
CA THR A 62 -32.03 7.74 4.03
C THR A 62 -33.10 8.67 4.59
N ARG A 63 -33.65 9.57 3.76
CA ARG A 63 -34.57 10.64 4.14
C ARG A 63 -33.99 11.60 5.18
N LYS A 64 -32.66 11.71 5.25
CA LYS A 64 -31.93 12.62 6.14
C LYS A 64 -31.08 13.57 5.31
N LYS A 65 -30.98 14.82 5.73
CA LYS A 65 -30.08 15.80 5.11
C LYS A 65 -28.64 15.60 5.57
N MET A 66 -27.70 15.91 4.68
CA MET A 66 -26.27 15.89 5.00
C MET A 66 -25.97 16.88 6.12
N ASN A 67 -25.23 16.43 7.12
CA ASN A 67 -24.66 17.31 8.12
C ASN A 67 -23.21 17.63 7.69
N TRP A 68 -23.02 18.81 7.12
CA TRP A 68 -21.73 19.25 6.60
C TRP A 68 -20.66 19.45 7.68
N ASP A 69 -21.05 19.89 8.88
CA ASP A 69 -20.12 20.06 9.99
C ASP A 69 -19.55 18.70 10.42
N VAL A 70 -20.42 17.68 10.51
CA VAL A 70 -20.00 16.30 10.83
C VAL A 70 -19.13 15.73 9.72
N LEU A 71 -19.47 15.94 8.44
CA LEU A 71 -18.65 15.47 7.33
C LEU A 71 -17.26 16.12 7.36
N SER A 72 -17.18 17.43 7.58
CA SER A 72 -15.91 18.14 7.71
C SER A 72 -15.07 17.62 8.87
N GLU A 73 -15.67 17.34 10.03
CA GLU A 73 -14.96 16.75 11.17
C GLU A 73 -14.42 15.35 10.85
N VAL A 74 -15.22 14.51 10.19
CA VAL A 74 -14.83 13.16 9.75
C VAL A 74 -13.67 13.21 8.76
N VAL A 75 -13.75 14.07 7.75
CA VAL A 75 -12.70 14.22 6.72
C VAL A 75 -11.38 14.70 7.33
N VAL A 76 -11.42 15.74 8.18
CA VAL A 76 -10.22 16.22 8.87
C VAL A 76 -9.62 15.16 9.79
N THR A 77 -10.46 14.34 10.45
CA THR A 77 -9.97 13.23 11.28
C THR A 77 -9.30 12.16 10.42
N GLN A 78 -9.92 11.80 9.30
CA GLN A 78 -9.36 10.83 8.34
C GLN A 78 -8.00 11.28 7.80
N GLU A 79 -7.85 12.54 7.42
CA GLU A 79 -6.56 13.08 6.96
C GLU A 79 -5.47 12.94 8.02
N LYS A 80 -5.78 13.22 9.29
CA LYS A 80 -4.84 13.05 10.41
C LYS A 80 -4.46 11.60 10.64
N VAL A 81 -5.43 10.68 10.54
CA VAL A 81 -5.16 9.24 10.63
C VAL A 81 -4.23 8.81 9.51
N LEU A 82 -4.52 9.18 8.26
CA LEU A 82 -3.71 8.81 7.11
C LEU A 82 -2.30 9.43 7.16
N GLY A 83 -2.17 10.68 7.62
CA GLY A 83 -0.87 11.33 7.84
C GLY A 83 -0.04 10.64 8.92
N THR A 84 -0.66 10.32 10.06
CA THR A 84 -0.02 9.53 11.13
C THR A 84 0.38 8.14 10.61
N TRP A 85 -0.48 7.52 9.82
CA TRP A 85 -0.22 6.21 9.24
C TRP A 85 0.91 6.23 8.23
N HIS A 86 1.03 7.29 7.43
CA HIS A 86 2.15 7.51 6.53
C HIS A 86 3.46 7.60 7.32
N GLU A 87 3.49 8.40 8.40
CA GLU A 87 4.68 8.55 9.24
C GLU A 87 5.13 7.22 9.88
N ILE A 88 4.19 6.42 10.40
CA ILE A 88 4.49 5.08 10.93
C ILE A 88 5.17 4.22 9.86
N ASN A 89 4.67 4.23 8.63
CA ASN A 89 5.24 3.44 7.53
C ASN A 89 6.59 3.97 7.04
N ASP A 90 6.83 5.27 7.13
CA ASP A 90 8.13 5.86 6.79
C ASP A 90 9.21 5.45 7.80
N LEU A 91 8.87 5.38 9.09
CA LEU A 91 9.78 4.92 10.16
C LEU A 91 10.24 3.46 9.99
N ARG A 92 9.54 2.66 9.18
CA ARG A 92 9.93 1.28 8.86
C ARG A 92 11.21 1.18 8.01
N LYS A 93 11.71 2.31 7.48
CA LYS A 93 13.05 2.43 6.86
C LYS A 93 14.19 2.28 7.86
N ALA A 94 13.93 2.46 9.17
CA ALA A 94 14.93 2.28 10.22
C ALA A 94 15.48 0.84 10.24
N ILE A 95 16.72 0.70 10.72
CA ILE A 95 17.40 -0.59 10.91
C ILE A 95 17.80 -0.72 12.40
N PRO A 96 17.27 -1.72 13.13
CA PRO A 96 16.27 -2.70 12.67
C PRO A 96 14.90 -2.05 12.43
N CYS A 97 14.05 -2.67 11.60
CA CYS A 97 12.71 -2.18 11.32
C CYS A 97 11.79 -2.37 12.55
N PRO A 98 11.16 -1.30 13.05
CA PRO A 98 10.38 -1.31 14.29
C PRO A 98 9.03 -2.04 14.18
N MET A 99 8.53 -2.28 12.96
CA MET A 99 7.18 -2.81 12.73
C MET A 99 7.15 -3.75 11.51
N HIS A 100 6.66 -4.98 11.72
CA HIS A 100 6.58 -6.02 10.69
C HIS A 100 5.30 -5.86 9.86
N SER A 101 5.27 -6.39 8.62
CA SER A 101 4.08 -6.36 7.75
C SER A 101 2.80 -6.91 8.37
N ARG A 102 2.92 -7.81 9.36
CA ARG A 102 1.78 -8.39 10.08
C ARG A 102 1.03 -7.34 10.88
N ASP A 103 1.78 -6.49 11.55
CA ASP A 103 1.22 -5.34 12.25
C ASP A 103 0.69 -4.34 11.22
N PHE A 104 1.37 -4.19 10.08
CA PHE A 104 0.89 -3.33 9.00
C PHE A 104 -0.50 -3.73 8.51
N TRP A 105 -0.71 -5.01 8.16
CA TRP A 105 -2.01 -5.47 7.68
C TRP A 105 -3.10 -5.40 8.75
N THR A 106 -2.72 -5.55 10.02
CA THR A 106 -3.66 -5.34 11.15
C THR A 106 -4.09 -3.87 11.22
N MET A 107 -3.14 -2.95 11.12
CA MET A 107 -3.39 -1.50 11.18
C MET A 107 -4.08 -0.99 9.91
N MET A 108 -3.81 -1.56 8.75
CA MET A 108 -4.44 -1.20 7.48
C MET A 108 -5.98 -1.22 7.55
N VAL A 109 -6.58 -2.16 8.31
CA VAL A 109 -8.04 -2.31 8.44
C VAL A 109 -8.70 -1.05 9.02
N PRO A 110 -8.37 -0.56 10.23
CA PRO A 110 -8.96 0.67 10.75
C PRO A 110 -8.64 1.91 9.90
N ALA A 111 -7.50 1.97 9.18
CA ALA A 111 -7.24 3.06 8.24
C ALA A 111 -8.27 3.09 7.10
N PHE A 112 -8.67 1.94 6.56
CA PHE A 112 -9.63 1.92 5.46
C PHE A 112 -11.08 2.07 5.90
N TYR A 113 -11.45 1.46 7.02
CA TYR A 113 -12.87 1.38 7.40
C TYR A 113 -13.29 2.39 8.48
N ARG A 114 -12.34 2.94 9.24
CA ARG A 114 -12.63 3.74 10.45
C ARG A 114 -11.73 4.97 10.62
N ALA A 115 -11.05 5.43 9.57
CA ALA A 115 -10.14 6.59 9.70
C ALA A 115 -10.84 7.90 10.08
N GLY A 116 -12.16 8.01 9.84
CA GLY A 116 -12.96 9.16 10.26
C GLY A 116 -13.22 9.26 11.76
N GLU A 117 -12.83 8.26 12.56
CA GLU A 117 -13.13 8.20 13.99
C GLU A 117 -11.98 8.73 14.85
N LYS A 118 -12.31 9.51 15.90
CA LYS A 118 -11.32 10.02 16.87
C LYS A 118 -10.59 8.90 17.59
N THR A 119 -11.30 7.82 17.91
CA THR A 119 -10.72 6.61 18.52
C THR A 119 -9.67 5.97 17.64
N SER A 120 -9.85 5.98 16.31
CA SER A 120 -8.81 5.55 15.38
C SER A 120 -7.60 6.48 15.49
N LEU A 121 -7.80 7.79 15.42
CA LEU A 121 -6.69 8.75 15.56
C LEU A 121 -5.88 8.53 16.85
N ASP A 122 -6.55 8.35 17.99
CA ASP A 122 -5.90 8.08 19.27
C ASP A 122 -5.04 6.79 19.23
N VAL A 123 -5.54 5.73 18.59
CA VAL A 123 -4.79 4.47 18.43
C VAL A 123 -3.57 4.70 17.54
N TYR A 124 -3.74 5.37 16.40
CA TYR A 124 -2.64 5.65 15.47
C TYR A 124 -1.55 6.51 16.10
N GLN A 125 -1.92 7.52 16.89
CA GLN A 125 -0.95 8.34 17.62
C GLN A 125 -0.14 7.53 18.64
N LYS A 126 -0.79 6.63 19.39
CA LYS A 126 -0.09 5.73 20.32
C LYS A 126 0.84 4.76 19.60
N VAL A 127 0.41 4.20 18.47
CA VAL A 127 1.27 3.35 17.64
C VAL A 127 2.46 4.14 17.10
N LEU A 128 2.27 5.38 16.66
CA LEU A 128 3.36 6.24 16.22
C LEU A 128 4.38 6.49 17.35
N GLU A 129 3.91 6.77 18.57
CA GLU A 129 4.77 6.93 19.74
C GLU A 129 5.58 5.66 20.03
N GLU A 130 4.93 4.49 20.05
CA GLU A 130 5.62 3.20 20.25
C GLU A 130 6.65 2.94 19.15
N VAL A 131 6.29 3.16 17.88
CA VAL A 131 7.21 2.95 16.75
C VAL A 131 8.40 3.90 16.85
N LYS A 132 8.20 5.18 17.23
CA LYS A 132 9.29 6.13 17.48
C LYS A 132 10.20 5.69 18.62
N GLU A 133 9.63 5.21 19.73
CA GLU A 133 10.40 4.67 20.85
C GLU A 133 11.26 3.48 20.41
N ARG A 134 10.67 2.54 19.66
CA ARG A 134 11.38 1.37 19.12
C ARG A 134 12.52 1.78 18.19
N VAL A 135 12.30 2.75 17.31
CA VAL A 135 13.38 3.31 16.47
C VAL A 135 14.49 3.93 17.33
N GLY A 136 14.14 4.76 18.32
CA GLY A 136 15.11 5.41 19.22
C GLY A 136 15.94 4.41 20.02
N ASN A 137 15.33 3.32 20.46
CA ASN A 137 15.95 2.25 21.23
C ASN A 137 16.54 1.12 20.37
N LYS A 138 16.45 1.23 19.03
CA LYS A 138 16.89 0.20 18.06
C LYS A 138 16.27 -1.18 18.29
N ILE A 139 14.97 -1.20 18.59
CA ILE A 139 14.17 -2.40 18.80
C ILE A 139 13.44 -2.77 17.50
N GLY A 140 13.79 -3.92 16.92
CA GLY A 140 13.17 -4.48 15.73
C GLY A 140 11.84 -5.18 15.99
N ALA A 141 11.14 -5.57 14.93
CA ALA A 141 9.81 -6.19 14.98
C ALA A 141 9.81 -7.72 15.10
N ILE A 142 10.92 -8.38 14.81
CA ILE A 142 11.03 -9.84 14.80
C ILE A 142 11.92 -10.34 15.94
N GLY A 143 11.69 -11.59 16.36
CA GLY A 143 12.46 -12.22 17.43
C GLY A 143 12.38 -11.45 18.75
N THR A 144 13.53 -11.28 19.41
CA THR A 144 13.69 -10.43 20.60
C THR A 144 13.77 -8.93 20.28
N GLY A 145 13.75 -8.55 19.01
CA GLY A 145 13.87 -7.16 18.55
C GLY A 145 15.31 -6.68 18.47
N THR A 146 16.30 -7.57 18.49
CA THR A 146 17.70 -7.17 18.32
C THR A 146 18.06 -7.00 16.84
N LEU A 147 19.05 -6.17 16.55
CA LEU A 147 19.53 -5.98 15.18
C LEU A 147 20.05 -7.28 14.53
N GLU A 148 20.59 -8.21 15.32
CA GLU A 148 21.17 -9.47 14.83
C GLU A 148 20.12 -10.44 14.26
N GLU A 149 18.85 -10.27 14.64
CA GLU A 149 17.75 -11.10 14.19
C GLU A 149 17.20 -10.63 12.83
N GLU A 150 17.25 -9.33 12.53
CA GLU A 150 16.92 -8.80 11.20
C GLU A 150 18.07 -9.02 10.22
N LYS A 151 18.10 -10.22 9.61
CA LYS A 151 19.15 -10.62 8.67
C LYS A 151 18.84 -10.23 7.22
N TYR A 152 17.57 -10.24 6.85
CA TYR A 152 17.09 -9.98 5.49
C TYR A 152 15.85 -9.09 5.55
N ARG A 153 15.86 -7.99 4.79
CA ARG A 153 14.73 -7.08 4.66
C ARG A 153 14.00 -7.34 3.35
N LEU A 154 12.72 -7.64 3.40
CA LEU A 154 11.95 -8.02 2.21
C LEU A 154 10.76 -7.09 1.97
N ALA A 155 10.43 -6.90 0.70
CA ALA A 155 9.11 -6.42 0.30
C ALA A 155 8.14 -7.60 0.20
N PHE A 156 6.88 -7.36 0.53
CA PHE A 156 5.77 -8.27 0.20
C PHE A 156 4.92 -7.65 -0.91
N VAL A 157 4.82 -8.32 -2.06
CA VAL A 157 4.05 -7.84 -3.22
C VAL A 157 2.74 -8.60 -3.29
N GLU A 158 1.65 -7.85 -3.43
CA GLU A 158 0.23 -8.19 -3.21
C GLU A 158 -0.24 -8.28 -1.74
N LEU A 159 -1.41 -8.88 -1.53
CA LEU A 159 -1.99 -9.16 -0.22
C LEU A 159 -1.55 -10.53 0.28
N PRO A 160 -1.42 -10.72 1.61
CA PRO A 160 -1.01 -11.99 2.18
C PRO A 160 -2.15 -13.02 2.13
N PRO A 161 -1.82 -14.32 2.20
CA PRO A 161 -2.81 -15.37 2.42
C PRO A 161 -3.34 -15.28 3.87
N TRP A 162 -4.50 -14.65 4.06
CA TRP A 162 -5.06 -14.35 5.40
C TRP A 162 -5.27 -15.60 6.26
N HIS A 163 -5.50 -16.75 5.61
CA HIS A 163 -5.67 -18.04 6.28
C HIS A 163 -4.36 -18.64 6.82
N SER A 164 -3.20 -18.16 6.35
CA SER A 164 -1.89 -18.77 6.63
C SER A 164 -0.92 -17.83 7.36
N MET A 165 -1.37 -16.73 7.98
CA MET A 165 -0.51 -15.69 8.58
C MET A 165 0.60 -16.15 9.54
N ARG A 166 0.54 -17.39 10.07
CA ARG A 166 1.60 -18.00 10.88
C ARG A 166 2.86 -18.37 10.08
N PHE A 167 2.78 -18.50 8.76
CA PHE A 167 3.96 -18.81 7.94
C PHE A 167 5.04 -17.72 8.05
N PHE A 168 4.63 -16.47 8.26
CA PHE A 168 5.54 -15.35 8.50
C PHE A 168 6.38 -15.53 9.78
N ASP A 169 5.86 -16.19 10.82
CA ASP A 169 6.64 -16.49 12.03
C ASP A 169 7.83 -17.41 11.70
N ARG A 170 7.60 -18.41 10.83
CA ARG A 170 8.62 -19.36 10.39
C ARG A 170 9.69 -18.72 9.50
N LEU A 171 9.31 -17.70 8.72
CA LEU A 171 10.26 -16.89 7.95
C LEU A 171 11.05 -15.94 8.88
N ALA A 172 10.39 -15.34 9.87
CA ALA A 172 11.03 -14.50 10.87
C ALA A 172 12.07 -15.27 11.71
N GLU A 173 11.83 -16.55 12.04
CA GLU A 173 12.83 -17.45 12.65
C GLU A 173 14.13 -17.58 11.82
N LYS A 174 14.03 -17.42 10.50
CA LYS A 174 15.17 -17.40 9.56
C LYS A 174 15.77 -15.99 9.38
N GLY A 175 15.26 -15.00 10.10
CA GLY A 175 15.70 -13.60 10.09
C GLY A 175 15.13 -12.76 8.95
N TRP A 176 13.99 -13.18 8.37
CA TRP A 176 13.28 -12.41 7.35
C TRP A 176 12.36 -11.40 8.04
N ASN A 177 12.55 -10.12 7.74
CA ASN A 177 11.64 -9.06 8.15
C ASN A 177 10.98 -8.45 6.91
N PHE A 178 9.65 -8.49 6.85
CA PHE A 178 8.90 -7.81 5.81
C PHE A 178 8.64 -6.36 6.21
N VAL A 179 9.26 -5.43 5.49
CA VAL A 179 9.40 -4.02 5.89
C VAL A 179 8.58 -3.05 5.03
N ILE A 180 8.02 -3.53 3.93
CA ILE A 180 7.18 -2.75 3.01
C ILE A 180 6.27 -3.68 2.19
N GLU A 181 5.07 -3.21 1.88
CA GLU A 181 4.04 -3.98 1.16
C GLU A 181 3.68 -3.30 -0.17
N THR A 182 2.65 -3.84 -0.83
CA THR A 182 2.07 -3.24 -2.02
C THR A 182 1.65 -1.80 -1.79
N TRP A 183 2.15 -0.92 -2.64
CA TRP A 183 1.99 0.54 -2.54
C TRP A 183 0.52 0.99 -2.36
N ASN A 184 -0.43 0.30 -2.99
CA ASN A 184 -1.85 0.66 -2.95
C ASN A 184 -2.52 0.41 -1.59
N TYR A 185 -1.86 -0.27 -0.66
CA TYR A 185 -2.36 -0.43 0.71
C TYR A 185 -1.77 0.59 1.70
N HIS A 186 -0.85 1.42 1.23
CA HIS A 186 -0.29 2.52 2.02
C HIS A 186 -1.12 3.81 1.82
N PRO A 187 -1.17 4.67 2.85
CA PRO A 187 -1.76 6.01 2.69
C PRO A 187 -0.88 6.82 1.73
N PRO A 188 -1.47 7.76 0.97
CA PRO A 188 -0.65 8.66 0.16
C PRO A 188 0.20 9.57 1.07
N PRO A 189 1.29 10.16 0.55
CA PRO A 189 2.00 11.21 1.27
C PRO A 189 1.05 12.34 1.70
N PRO A 190 1.33 13.02 2.82
CA PRO A 190 0.57 14.21 3.22
C PRO A 190 0.47 15.21 2.07
N LEU A 191 -0.69 15.85 1.94
CA LEU A 191 -1.00 16.83 0.89
C LEU A 191 -1.21 18.21 1.54
N PRO A 192 -0.16 19.04 1.70
CA PRO A 192 -0.26 20.34 2.36
C PRO A 192 -1.27 21.29 1.69
N GLU A 193 -1.53 21.12 0.40
CA GLU A 193 -2.48 21.91 -0.40
C GLU A 193 -3.94 21.78 0.07
N LEU A 194 -4.24 20.83 0.97
CA LEU A 194 -5.52 20.77 1.65
C LEU A 194 -5.68 21.88 2.69
N GLU A 195 -4.59 22.48 3.18
CA GLU A 195 -4.66 23.61 4.12
C GLU A 195 -5.40 24.80 3.49
N GLY A 196 -6.39 25.34 4.20
CA GLY A 196 -7.22 26.45 3.71
C GLY A 196 -8.44 26.06 2.87
N ILE A 197 -8.58 24.80 2.44
CA ILE A 197 -9.78 24.31 1.73
C ILE A 197 -10.88 23.96 2.73
N SER A 198 -12.01 24.68 2.69
CA SER A 198 -13.13 24.46 3.62
C SER A 198 -14.19 23.48 3.12
N ASP A 199 -14.33 23.27 1.81
CA ASP A 199 -15.32 22.33 1.26
C ASP A 199 -14.86 20.87 1.47
N PRO A 200 -15.55 20.07 2.31
CA PRO A 200 -15.14 18.69 2.58
C PRO A 200 -15.19 17.79 1.34
N LEU A 201 -16.04 18.07 0.34
CA LEU A 201 -16.08 17.28 -0.89
C LEU A 201 -14.86 17.55 -1.75
N GLU A 202 -14.40 18.80 -1.81
CA GLU A 202 -13.16 19.14 -2.51
C GLU A 202 -11.94 18.49 -1.85
N ARG A 203 -11.90 18.45 -0.51
CA ARG A 203 -10.84 17.75 0.24
C ARG A 203 -10.81 16.26 -0.09
N ILE A 204 -11.97 15.59 -0.07
CA ILE A 204 -12.10 14.17 -0.47
C ILE A 204 -11.61 13.98 -1.90
N ALA A 205 -12.07 14.82 -2.83
CA ALA A 205 -11.70 14.72 -4.24
C ALA A 205 -10.19 14.84 -4.45
N ARG A 206 -9.56 15.84 -3.84
CA ARG A 206 -8.10 16.07 -3.92
C ARG A 206 -7.30 14.93 -3.31
N LEU A 207 -7.71 14.43 -2.14
CA LEU A 207 -7.01 13.33 -1.48
C LEU A 207 -7.11 12.02 -2.28
N VAL A 208 -8.29 11.70 -2.82
CA VAL A 208 -8.49 10.51 -3.66
C VAL A 208 -7.73 10.64 -4.98
N TYR A 209 -7.78 11.80 -5.64
CA TYR A 209 -7.01 12.06 -6.85
C TYR A 209 -5.51 11.88 -6.58
N TRP A 210 -5.00 12.51 -5.52
CA TRP A 210 -3.60 12.41 -5.10
C TRP A 210 -3.16 10.97 -4.85
N TYR A 211 -3.99 10.16 -4.18
CA TYR A 211 -3.70 8.75 -3.94
C TYR A 211 -3.47 7.95 -5.24
N TYR A 212 -4.24 8.22 -6.30
CA TYR A 212 -4.05 7.54 -7.58
C TYR A 212 -2.94 8.13 -8.44
N THR A 213 -2.76 9.45 -8.43
CA THR A 213 -1.82 10.11 -9.36
C THR A 213 -0.41 10.27 -8.81
N ASN A 214 -0.21 10.29 -7.49
CA ASN A 214 1.12 10.45 -6.90
C ASN A 214 2.14 9.39 -7.37
N PRO A 215 1.82 8.08 -7.37
CA PRO A 215 2.76 7.06 -7.86
C PRO A 215 3.11 7.25 -9.35
N ASP A 216 2.12 7.60 -10.17
CA ASP A 216 2.26 7.91 -11.60
C ASP A 216 3.22 9.10 -11.82
N LEU A 217 3.05 10.18 -11.07
CA LEU A 217 3.89 11.38 -11.16
C LEU A 217 5.33 11.10 -10.71
N ASN A 218 5.52 10.32 -9.65
CA ASN A 218 6.85 9.91 -9.19
C ASN A 218 7.57 9.06 -10.25
N ALA A 219 6.87 8.19 -10.96
CA ALA A 219 7.46 7.38 -12.03
C ALA A 219 7.96 8.22 -13.21
N VAL A 220 7.19 9.21 -13.66
CA VAL A 220 7.61 10.08 -14.76
C VAL A 220 8.77 10.98 -14.37
N THR A 221 8.72 11.59 -13.19
CA THR A 221 9.80 12.46 -12.71
C THR A 221 11.09 11.70 -12.39
N GLY A 222 10.98 10.43 -11.97
CA GLY A 222 12.10 9.53 -11.74
C GLY A 222 12.82 9.03 -13.00
N GLY A 223 12.26 9.29 -14.20
CA GLY A 223 12.89 8.93 -15.48
C GLY A 223 12.96 7.43 -15.77
N ARG A 224 12.13 6.61 -15.10
CA ARG A 224 12.13 5.15 -15.24
C ARG A 224 10.94 4.68 -16.07
N SER A 225 11.17 3.61 -16.84
CA SER A 225 10.19 3.07 -17.81
C SER A 225 9.19 2.09 -17.20
N ALA A 226 9.24 1.83 -15.89
CA ALA A 226 8.31 0.94 -15.21
C ALA A 226 6.96 1.67 -15.04
N GLY A 227 5.85 1.01 -15.37
CA GLY A 227 4.52 1.58 -15.13
C GLY A 227 4.29 1.92 -13.65
N PRO A 228 3.28 2.73 -13.30
CA PRO A 228 3.03 3.21 -11.93
C PRO A 228 2.84 2.10 -10.89
N MET A 229 2.40 0.93 -11.34
CA MET A 229 2.23 -0.25 -10.49
C MET A 229 3.56 -0.88 -10.06
N VAL A 230 4.64 -0.60 -10.78
CA VAL A 230 5.94 -1.27 -10.61
C VAL A 230 7.02 -0.32 -10.13
N GLU A 231 6.98 0.95 -10.54
CA GLU A 231 7.95 1.96 -10.13
C GLU A 231 8.19 2.03 -8.62
N PRO A 232 7.15 2.03 -7.75
CA PRO A 232 7.35 2.17 -6.31
C PRO A 232 8.34 1.14 -5.76
N TYR A 233 8.38 -0.08 -6.30
CA TYR A 233 9.25 -1.14 -5.81
C TYR A 233 10.74 -0.89 -6.08
N VAL A 234 11.08 -0.21 -7.18
CA VAL A 234 12.49 0.18 -7.44
C VAL A 234 12.95 1.19 -6.39
N GLN A 235 12.08 2.15 -6.06
CA GLN A 235 12.35 3.10 -5.00
C GLN A 235 12.42 2.40 -3.64
N TYR A 236 11.48 1.50 -3.34
CA TYR A 236 11.45 0.75 -2.09
C TYR A 236 12.71 -0.09 -1.88
N ALA A 237 13.27 -0.68 -2.95
CA ALA A 237 14.52 -1.42 -2.88
C ALA A 237 15.66 -0.60 -2.26
N SER A 238 15.77 0.67 -2.63
CA SER A 238 16.74 1.59 -2.06
C SER A 238 16.31 2.10 -0.68
N ASP A 239 15.12 2.69 -0.58
CA ASP A 239 14.66 3.40 0.62
C ASP A 239 14.52 2.48 1.84
N TYR A 240 14.05 1.24 1.61
CA TYR A 240 13.89 0.23 2.64
C TYR A 240 15.04 -0.78 2.68
N LYS A 241 16.08 -0.60 1.85
CA LYS A 241 17.28 -1.44 1.80
C LYS A 241 16.95 -2.93 1.65
N LEU A 242 16.17 -3.25 0.62
CA LEU A 242 15.67 -4.60 0.42
C LEU A 242 16.78 -5.56 0.00
N ASP A 243 16.72 -6.76 0.56
CA ASP A 243 17.55 -7.90 0.20
C ASP A 243 16.85 -8.86 -0.74
N GLY A 244 15.53 -8.89 -0.70
CA GLY A 244 14.68 -9.69 -1.56
C GLY A 244 13.24 -9.18 -1.58
N ALA A 245 12.39 -9.83 -2.36
CA ALA A 245 10.94 -9.66 -2.30
C ALA A 245 10.23 -11.01 -2.33
N LEU A 246 9.09 -11.11 -1.65
CA LEU A 246 8.15 -12.22 -1.82
C LEU A 246 6.98 -11.73 -2.66
N ILE A 247 6.84 -12.33 -3.84
CA ILE A 247 5.81 -12.01 -4.82
C ILE A 247 4.67 -12.99 -4.63
N HIS A 248 3.48 -12.51 -4.29
CA HIS A 248 2.29 -13.36 -4.09
C HIS A 248 1.23 -13.10 -5.18
N PRO A 249 1.41 -13.60 -6.43
CA PRO A 249 0.40 -13.43 -7.47
C PRO A 249 -0.94 -14.04 -7.04
N LEU A 250 -1.97 -13.18 -6.98
CA LEU A 250 -3.31 -13.57 -6.59
C LEU A 250 -4.08 -14.11 -7.80
N ILE A 251 -4.38 -15.41 -7.79
CA ILE A 251 -5.03 -16.10 -8.91
C ILE A 251 -6.44 -15.53 -9.18
N SER A 252 -7.16 -15.14 -8.13
CA SER A 252 -8.49 -14.52 -8.26
C SER A 252 -8.44 -13.04 -8.68
N CYS A 253 -7.35 -12.32 -8.41
CA CYS A 253 -7.25 -10.89 -8.65
C CYS A 253 -6.62 -10.62 -10.03
N ARG A 254 -7.39 -10.79 -11.12
CA ARG A 254 -6.87 -10.72 -12.50
C ARG A 254 -6.10 -9.44 -12.85
N CYS A 255 -6.54 -8.28 -12.35
CA CYS A 255 -5.81 -7.02 -12.57
C CYS A 255 -4.43 -7.00 -11.89
N ASN A 256 -4.30 -7.77 -10.80
CA ASN A 256 -3.11 -7.87 -9.98
C ASN A 256 -2.35 -9.19 -10.13
N ALA A 257 -2.75 -10.08 -11.03
CA ALA A 257 -2.07 -11.35 -11.26
C ALA A 257 -0.83 -11.19 -12.16
N VAL A 258 -0.82 -10.15 -13.01
CA VAL A 258 0.20 -9.97 -14.07
C VAL A 258 1.33 -9.06 -13.64
N TYR A 259 1.04 -7.90 -13.03
CA TYR A 259 2.07 -6.93 -12.71
C TYR A 259 3.07 -7.39 -11.62
N PRO A 260 2.74 -8.26 -10.64
CA PRO A 260 3.73 -8.70 -9.65
C PRO A 260 4.91 -9.45 -10.26
N LEU A 261 4.69 -10.17 -11.38
CA LEU A 261 5.79 -10.79 -12.13
C LEU A 261 6.65 -9.74 -12.83
N HIS A 262 6.05 -8.64 -13.30
CA HIS A 262 6.80 -7.50 -13.81
C HIS A 262 7.61 -6.80 -12.69
N VAL A 263 7.07 -6.74 -11.46
CA VAL A 263 7.80 -6.24 -10.28
C VAL A 263 9.04 -7.07 -10.01
N ARG A 264 8.94 -8.41 -10.05
CA ARG A 264 10.12 -9.29 -9.95
C ARG A 264 11.19 -8.91 -10.97
N ASP A 265 10.80 -8.86 -12.25
CA ASP A 265 11.76 -8.63 -13.34
C ASP A 265 12.46 -7.27 -13.21
N VAL A 266 11.71 -6.25 -12.78
CA VAL A 266 12.25 -4.89 -12.57
C VAL A 266 13.13 -4.82 -11.32
N LEU A 267 12.75 -5.45 -10.20
CA LEU A 267 13.60 -5.52 -9.01
C LEU A 267 14.93 -6.22 -9.30
N GLU A 268 14.90 -7.32 -10.04
CA GLU A 268 16.11 -8.07 -10.39
C GLU A 268 17.01 -7.28 -11.34
N ARG A 269 16.43 -6.69 -12.40
CA ARG A 269 17.16 -5.95 -13.43
C ARG A 269 17.70 -4.61 -12.94
N ASP A 270 16.85 -3.81 -12.30
CA ASP A 270 17.13 -2.38 -12.04
C ASP A 270 17.64 -2.14 -10.62
N ALA A 271 17.19 -2.94 -9.64
CA ALA A 271 17.61 -2.82 -8.25
C ALA A 271 18.59 -3.92 -7.81
N ILE A 272 18.84 -4.93 -8.65
CA ILE A 272 19.67 -6.10 -8.32
C ILE A 272 19.12 -6.76 -7.04
N VAL A 273 17.80 -6.92 -6.94
CA VAL A 273 17.10 -7.54 -5.81
C VAL A 273 16.33 -8.77 -6.32
N PRO A 274 16.63 -9.99 -5.82
CA PRO A 274 15.95 -11.21 -6.25
C PRO A 274 14.55 -11.29 -5.63
N ALA A 275 13.66 -12.08 -6.24
CA ALA A 275 12.34 -12.32 -5.68
C ALA A 275 11.95 -13.81 -5.66
N LEU A 276 11.24 -14.21 -4.61
CA LEU A 276 10.62 -15.51 -4.46
C LEU A 276 9.14 -15.40 -4.86
N VAL A 277 8.69 -16.24 -5.80
CA VAL A 277 7.29 -16.24 -6.24
C VAL A 277 6.52 -17.32 -5.49
N ALA A 278 5.46 -16.92 -4.81
CA ALA A 278 4.54 -17.77 -4.06
C ALA A 278 3.10 -17.54 -4.56
N PRO A 279 2.65 -18.21 -5.62
CA PRO A 279 1.28 -18.05 -6.11
C PRO A 279 0.25 -18.48 -5.06
N GLY A 280 -0.90 -17.82 -5.04
CA GLY A 280 -1.95 -18.15 -4.09
C GLY A 280 -3.21 -17.31 -4.21
N ASP A 281 -3.96 -17.29 -3.12
CA ASP A 281 -5.15 -16.47 -2.93
C ASP A 281 -5.18 -15.91 -1.50
N ILE A 282 -5.97 -14.87 -1.29
CA ILE A 282 -6.11 -14.25 0.03
C ILE A 282 -7.03 -15.05 0.97
N VAL A 283 -7.95 -15.84 0.43
CA VAL A 283 -8.97 -16.59 1.19
C VAL A 283 -9.14 -18.04 0.74
N ASP A 284 -8.79 -18.39 -0.50
CA ASP A 284 -8.88 -19.76 -1.00
C ASP A 284 -7.66 -20.60 -0.59
N LEU A 285 -7.85 -21.47 0.40
CA LEU A 285 -6.80 -22.34 0.93
C LEU A 285 -6.32 -23.40 -0.07
N SER A 286 -7.09 -23.69 -1.13
CA SER A 286 -6.77 -24.76 -2.07
C SER A 286 -5.63 -24.43 -3.02
N VAL A 287 -5.21 -23.15 -3.07
CA VAL A 287 -4.26 -22.65 -4.06
C VAL A 287 -2.99 -22.03 -3.46
N PHE A 288 -2.82 -22.04 -2.14
CA PHE A 288 -1.59 -21.59 -1.47
C PHE A 288 -0.89 -22.73 -0.74
N ASP A 289 0.31 -23.10 -1.19
CA ASP A 289 1.13 -24.15 -0.58
C ASP A 289 2.21 -23.54 0.33
N GLU A 290 1.86 -23.42 1.62
CA GLU A 290 2.77 -22.91 2.65
C GLU A 290 4.05 -23.75 2.76
N ALA A 291 3.95 -25.08 2.65
CA ALA A 291 5.09 -25.98 2.82
C ALA A 291 6.09 -25.82 1.66
N GLN A 292 5.59 -25.64 0.44
CA GLN A 292 6.42 -25.34 -0.72
C GLN A 292 7.21 -24.04 -0.52
N VAL A 293 6.55 -22.94 -0.13
CA VAL A 293 7.22 -21.64 0.07
C VAL A 293 8.29 -21.75 1.16
N LEU A 294 7.98 -22.40 2.29
CA LEU A 294 8.93 -22.59 3.39
C LEU A 294 10.12 -23.47 2.99
N SER A 295 9.91 -24.48 2.15
CA SER A 295 10.99 -25.35 1.65
C SER A 295 11.99 -24.62 0.75
N GLN A 296 11.57 -23.53 0.11
CA GLN A 296 12.40 -22.71 -0.78
C GLN A 296 13.19 -21.63 -0.04
N ALA A 297 12.87 -21.38 1.24
CA ALA A 297 13.44 -20.26 1.99
C ALA A 297 14.97 -20.30 2.08
N ASP A 298 15.57 -21.48 2.33
CA ASP A 298 17.02 -21.61 2.47
C ASP A 298 17.76 -21.37 1.14
N ALA A 299 17.24 -21.89 0.03
CA ALA A 299 17.79 -21.61 -1.30
C ALA A 299 17.62 -20.12 -1.68
N PHE A 300 16.51 -19.49 -1.27
CA PHE A 300 16.30 -18.07 -1.52
C PHE A 300 17.24 -17.19 -0.68
N ILE A 301 17.59 -17.61 0.54
CA ILE A 301 18.62 -16.94 1.34
C ILE A 301 19.97 -16.90 0.61
N GLU A 302 20.40 -18.01 0.01
CA GLU A 302 21.63 -18.04 -0.79
C GLU A 302 21.57 -17.06 -1.97
N SER A 303 20.39 -16.95 -2.60
CA SER A 303 20.14 -15.98 -3.67
C SER A 303 20.25 -14.53 -3.15
N MET A 304 19.60 -14.20 -2.03
CA MET A 304 19.71 -12.87 -1.42
C MET A 304 21.16 -12.50 -1.08
N GLU A 305 21.95 -13.44 -0.56
CA GLU A 305 23.37 -13.24 -0.26
C GLU A 305 24.22 -13.02 -1.53
N HIS A 306 23.96 -13.78 -2.60
CA HIS A 306 24.62 -13.59 -3.89
C HIS A 306 24.35 -12.19 -4.45
N TYR A 307 23.08 -11.79 -4.53
CA TYR A 307 22.69 -10.48 -5.05
C TYR A 307 23.19 -9.33 -4.16
N ARG A 308 23.24 -9.53 -2.83
CA ARG A 308 23.84 -8.57 -1.89
C ARG A 308 25.33 -8.33 -2.18
N LYS A 309 26.09 -9.37 -2.54
CA LYS A 309 27.49 -9.23 -2.99
C LYS A 309 27.57 -8.49 -4.33
N LEU A 310 26.73 -8.86 -5.29
CA LEU A 310 26.68 -8.21 -6.61
C LEU A 310 26.37 -6.70 -6.51
N ARG A 311 25.45 -6.30 -5.62
CA ARG A 311 25.17 -4.89 -5.31
C ARG A 311 26.40 -4.15 -4.79
N LYS A 312 27.16 -4.77 -3.88
CA LYS A 312 28.40 -4.18 -3.32
C LYS A 312 29.49 -4.02 -4.39
N GLU A 313 29.64 -5.00 -5.27
CA GLU A 313 30.62 -4.97 -6.37
C GLU A 313 30.26 -3.89 -7.39
N THR A 314 28.99 -3.83 -7.81
CA THR A 314 28.47 -2.82 -8.74
C THR A 314 28.64 -1.40 -8.17
N ALA A 315 28.30 -1.20 -6.89
CA ALA A 315 28.50 0.09 -6.22
C ALA A 315 29.97 0.50 -6.12
N LYS A 316 30.90 -0.46 -6.01
CA LYS A 316 32.34 -0.19 -6.03
C LYS A 316 32.81 0.25 -7.42
N LEU A 317 32.33 -0.41 -8.48
CA LEU A 317 32.65 -0.07 -9.87
C LEU A 317 32.14 1.30 -10.29
N LEU A 318 30.95 1.71 -9.83
CA LEU A 318 30.39 3.04 -10.13
C LEU A 318 31.12 4.20 -9.41
N ARG A 319 31.94 3.90 -8.40
CA ARG A 319 32.73 4.90 -7.64
C ARG A 319 34.16 5.06 -8.14
N THR A 320 34.61 4.16 -9.01
CA THR A 320 35.94 4.17 -9.64
C THR A 320 35.85 4.71 -11.05
#